data_AF-A0A2M7E0I3-F1
#
_entry.id   AF-A0A2M7E0I3-F1
#
_cell.length_a   1.000
_cell.length_b   1.000
_cell.length_c   1.000
_cell.angle_alpha   90.00
_cell.angle_beta   90.00
_cell.angle_gamma   90.00
#
_symmetry.space_group_name_H-M   'P 1'
#
loop_
_entity.id
_entity.type
_entity.pdbx_description
1 polymer ?
#
loop_
_entity_poly.entity_id
_entity_poly.type
_entity_poly.pdbx_seq_one_letter_code
_entity_poly.pdbx_strand_id
1 'polypeptide(L)' 'MKSVGVLTSGGDSPGMNAAIRAVVRAAIYHGLVPYGIHHGYYGMMTGQ' A
#
# COMPACT_ATOMS: atom_id res chain seq x y z
N MET A 1 -12.72 -6.73 -8.74
CA MET A 1 -11.93 -5.62 -8.12
C MET A 1 -11.28 -4.82 -9.22
N LYS A 2 -11.20 -3.49 -9.09
CA LYS A 2 -10.52 -2.60 -10.07
C LYS A 2 -9.24 -1.96 -9.51
N SER A 3 -9.13 -1.86 -8.18
CA SER A 3 -8.03 -1.19 -7.49
C SER A 3 -7.73 -1.86 -6.15
N VAL A 4 -6.56 -1.54 -5.59
CA VAL A 4 -6.11 -1.98 -4.25
C VAL A 4 -5.38 -0.84 -3.55
N GLY A 5 -5.60 -0.66 -2.25
CA GLY A 5 -4.85 0.28 -1.40
C GLY A 5 -3.80 -0.45 -0.56
N VAL A 6 -2.64 0.16 -0.33
CA VAL A 6 -1.59 -0.35 0.55
C VAL A 6 -1.16 0.72 1.56
N LEU A 7 -1.06 0.33 2.83
CA LEU A 7 -0.57 1.16 3.94
C LEU A 7 0.29 0.31 4.86
N THR A 8 1.17 0.97 5.62
CA THR A 8 1.87 0.38 6.76
C THR A 8 1.41 1.08 8.04
N SER A 9 1.22 0.32 9.12
CA SER A 9 0.88 0.87 10.44
C SER A 9 1.69 0.18 11.54
N GLY A 10 2.00 0.91 12.60
CA GLY A 10 2.91 0.46 13.65
C GLY A 10 4.31 1.04 13.46
N GLY A 11 5.30 0.51 14.17
CA GLY A 11 6.69 0.92 14.00
C GLY A 11 7.29 0.39 12.71
N ASP A 12 8.13 1.19 12.05
CA ASP A 12 8.82 0.79 10.83
C ASP A 12 9.76 -0.39 11.08
N SER A 13 9.84 -1.29 10.10
CA SER A 13 10.66 -2.50 10.19
C SER A 13 11.37 -2.80 8.86
N PRO A 14 12.57 -3.41 8.90
CA PRO A 14 13.23 -3.89 7.69
C PRO A 14 12.30 -4.80 6.87
N GLY A 15 12.22 -4.53 5.57
CA GLY A 15 11.41 -5.32 4.63
C GLY A 15 10.03 -4.75 4.30
N MET A 16 9.52 -3.75 5.03
CA MET A 16 8.24 -3.12 4.72
C MET A 16 8.21 -2.54 3.29
N ASN A 17 9.28 -1.86 2.87
CA ASN A 17 9.40 -1.35 1.50
C ASN A 17 9.42 -2.47 0.45
N ALA A 18 10.02 -3.62 0.76
CA ALA A 18 10.03 -4.77 -0.13
C ALA A 18 8.62 -5.38 -0.26
N ALA A 19 7.86 -5.44 0.84
CA ALA A 19 6.47 -5.89 0.85
C ALA A 19 5.56 -4.95 0.05
N ILE A 20 5.68 -3.62 0.24
CA ILE A 20 4.96 -2.62 -0.56
C ILE A 20 5.27 -2.82 -2.04
N ARG A 21 6.56 -2.96 -2.41
CA ARG A 21 6.97 -3.21 -3.79
C ARG A 21 6.36 -4.49 -4.35
N ALA A 22 6.33 -5.58 -3.60
CA ALA A 22 5.75 -6.85 -4.03
C ALA A 22 4.24 -6.70 -4.32
N VAL A 23 3.49 -6.05 -3.42
CA VAL A 23 2.06 -5.79 -3.58
C VAL A 23 1.79 -4.92 -4.81
N VAL A 24 2.51 -3.81 -4.97
CA VAL A 24 2.34 -2.90 -6.12
C VAL A 24 2.63 -3.62 -7.44
N ARG A 25 3.70 -4.41 -7.51
CA ARG A 25 4.07 -5.15 -8.73
C ARG A 25 3.06 -6.24 -9.06
N ALA A 26 2.56 -6.97 -8.06
CA ALA A 26 1.52 -7.98 -8.25
C ALA A 26 0.20 -7.34 -8.72
N ALA A 27 -0.20 -6.21 -8.13
CA ALA A 27 -1.39 -5.48 -8.53
C ALA A 27 -1.33 -5.07 -10.00
N ILE A 28 -0.23 -4.45 -10.43
CA ILE A 28 -0.01 -4.04 -11.83
C ILE A 28 -0.03 -5.26 -12.76
N TYR A 29 0.63 -6.36 -12.39
CA TYR A 29 0.66 -7.58 -13.19
C TYR A 29 -0.74 -8.16 -13.44
N HIS A 30 -1.63 -8.06 -12.44
CA HIS A 30 -3.02 -8.51 -12.53
C HIS A 30 -3.99 -7.46 -13.07
N GLY A 31 -3.51 -6.33 -13.60
CA GLY A 31 -4.35 -5.27 -14.17
C GLY A 31 -5.15 -4.46 -13.13
N LEU A 32 -4.73 -4.48 -11.86
CA LEU A 32 -5.31 -3.66 -10.79
C LEU A 32 -4.58 -2.31 -10.70
N VAL A 33 -5.28 -1.27 -10.25
CA VAL A 33 -4.70 0.04 -9.95
C VAL A 33 -4.29 0.12 -8.47
N PRO A 34 -2.99 0.17 -8.13
CA PRO A 34 -2.54 0.33 -6.75
C PRO A 34 -2.57 1.80 -6.29
N TYR A 35 -3.01 2.03 -5.05
CA TYR A 35 -2.94 3.31 -4.34
C TYR A 35 -2.11 3.16 -3.07
N GLY A 36 -1.16 4.07 -2.84
CA GLY A 36 -0.47 4.18 -1.56
C GLY A 36 -1.27 5.08 -0.62
N ILE A 37 -1.43 4.66 0.62
CA ILE A 37 -2.05 5.45 1.68
C ILE A 37 -0.96 5.79 2.69
N HIS A 38 -0.71 7.07 2.86
CA HIS A 38 0.35 7.56 3.75
C HIS A 38 -0.09 7.50 5.22
N HIS A 39 0.86 7.53 6.16
CA HIS A 39 0.57 7.62 7.60
C HIS A 39 -0.39 6.55 8.17
N GLY A 40 -0.38 5.35 7.59
CA GLY A 40 -1.19 4.22 8.05
C GLY A 40 -2.69 4.53 8.09
N TYR A 41 -3.35 4.13 9.17
CA TYR A 41 -4.79 4.37 9.32
C TYR A 41 -5.15 5.87 9.42
N TYR A 42 -4.23 6.72 9.90
CA TYR A 42 -4.51 8.15 9.97
C TYR A 42 -4.65 8.78 8.58
N GLY A 43 -3.74 8.48 7.65
CA GLY A 43 -3.88 8.95 6.27
C GLY A 43 -5.08 8.32 5.57
N MET A 44 -5.42 7.07 5.89
CA MET A 44 -6.63 6.43 5.39
C MET A 44 -7.90 7.21 5.79
N MET A 45 -7.98 7.65 7.05
CA MET A 45 -9.12 8.42 7.56
C MET A 45 -9.17 9.86 7.01
N THR A 46 -8.01 10.42 6.66
CA THR A 46 -7.87 11.82 6.21
C THR A 46 -7.75 11.98 4.69
N GLY A 47 -7.70 10.88 3.93
CA GLY A 47 -7.67 10.89 2.47
C GLY A 47 -6.30 11.22 1.87
N GLN A 48 -5.22 10.80 2.54
CA GLN A 48 -3.83 11.01 2.13
C GLN A 48 -3.25 9.85 1.32
#